data_AF-A0A2E2RS98-F1
#
_entry.id   AF-A0A2E2RS98-F1
#
_cell.length_a   1.000
_cell.length_b   1.000
_cell.length_c   1.000
_cell.angle_alpha   90.00
_cell.angle_beta   90.00
_cell.angle_gamma   90.00
#
_symmetry.space_group_name_H-M   'P 1'
#
loop_
_entity.id
_entity.type
_entity.pdbx_description
1 polymer ?
#
loop_
_entity_poly.entity_id
_entity_poly.type
_entity_poly.pdbx_seq_one_letter_code
_entity_poly.pdbx_strand_id
1 'polypeptide(L)'
;MWRRVVSKKPRPICPICGERATRSMTAYGLRHDCCGLWSWGNKPLADADTHEFRKKAHAALDRLWLSGRLSRGEAYRALSWATGWPERDCHMMHMPKERAALVPDAVRKIWIELDGEATTK
;
A
#
# COMPACT_ATOMS: atom_id res chain seq x y z
N MET A 1 -26.71 15.00 1.30
CA MET A 1 -26.51 14.85 2.76
C MET A 1 -25.56 13.68 3.00
N TRP A 2 -24.25 13.93 3.14
CA TRP A 2 -23.28 12.84 3.38
C TRP A 2 -23.42 12.35 4.82
N ARG A 3 -23.87 11.11 5.03
CA ARG A 3 -23.93 10.49 6.36
C ARG A 3 -22.52 10.44 6.95
N ARG A 4 -22.30 11.08 8.11
CA ARG A 4 -21.12 10.88 8.95
C ARG A 4 -21.09 9.43 9.42
N VAL A 5 -20.46 8.55 8.66
CA VAL A 5 -20.11 7.21 9.17
C VAL A 5 -18.87 7.40 10.05
N VAL A 6 -19.08 7.81 11.30
CA VAL A 6 -18.00 7.77 12.29
C VAL A 6 -17.69 6.30 12.52
N SER A 7 -16.56 5.83 11.96
CA SER A 7 -16.16 4.43 12.12
C SER A 7 -16.09 4.08 13.61
N LYS A 8 -16.81 3.03 14.02
CA LYS A 8 -16.83 2.51 15.40
C LYS A 8 -15.49 1.90 15.81
N LYS A 9 -14.58 1.64 14.86
CA LYS A 9 -13.25 1.09 15.17
C LYS A 9 -12.43 2.11 15.99
N PRO A 10 -11.62 1.63 16.94
CA PRO A 10 -10.79 2.49 17.76
C PRO A 10 -9.81 3.28 16.90
N ARG A 11 -9.46 4.48 17.38
CA ARG A 11 -8.41 5.30 16.77
C ARG A 11 -7.08 4.53 16.84
N PRO A 12 -6.23 4.59 15.80
CA PRO A 12 -4.92 3.97 15.83
C PRO A 12 -4.09 4.56 16.98
N ILE A 13 -3.29 3.70 17.59
CA ILE A 13 -2.29 4.10 18.59
C ILE A 13 -1.06 4.57 17.85
N CYS A 14 -0.52 5.72 18.26
CA CYS A 14 0.73 6.23 17.72
C CYS A 14 1.90 5.34 18.14
N PRO A 15 2.70 4.83 17.20
CA PRO A 15 3.87 4.01 17.54
C PRO A 15 5.01 4.82 18.18
N ILE A 16 4.96 6.16 18.12
CA ILE A 16 6.01 7.03 18.68
C ILE A 16 5.72 7.37 20.15
N CYS A 17 4.51 7.82 20.47
CA CYS A 17 4.17 8.31 21.81
C CYS A 17 3.21 7.41 22.60
N GLY A 18 2.65 6.34 22.00
CA GLY A 18 1.71 5.45 22.66
C GLY A 18 0.28 6.01 22.82
N GLU A 19 0.05 7.27 22.46
CA GLU A 19 -1.27 7.91 22.54
C GLU A 19 -2.16 7.59 21.35
N ARG A 20 -3.48 7.78 21.54
CA ARG A 20 -4.44 7.65 20.43
C ARG A 20 -4.33 8.83 19.49
N ALA A 21 -4.24 8.55 18.19
CA ALA A 21 -4.15 9.58 17.15
C ALA A 21 -5.32 10.58 17.21
N THR A 22 -5.03 11.86 16.95
CA THR A 22 -6.04 12.92 16.87
C THR A 22 -6.85 12.76 15.59
N ARG A 23 -8.16 12.95 15.67
CA ARG A 23 -9.05 12.93 14.49
C ARG A 23 -9.18 14.33 13.93
N SER A 24 -8.89 14.48 12.64
CA SER A 24 -9.06 15.73 11.89
C SER A 24 -9.96 15.48 10.68
N MET A 25 -10.94 16.35 10.46
CA MET A 25 -11.73 16.31 9.22
C MET A 25 -11.04 17.19 8.18
N THR A 26 -10.74 16.60 7.03
CA THR A 26 -10.18 17.30 5.87
C THR A 26 -11.21 17.35 4.74
N ALA A 27 -10.92 18.10 3.67
CA ALA A 27 -11.72 18.08 2.44
C ALA A 27 -11.83 16.67 1.80
N TYR A 28 -10.86 15.79 2.08
CA TYR A 28 -10.81 14.42 1.56
C TYR A 28 -11.40 13.38 2.53
N GLY A 29 -11.87 13.82 3.70
CA GLY A 29 -12.49 12.96 4.71
C GLY A 29 -11.72 12.91 6.03
N LEU A 30 -12.04 11.89 6.84
CA LEU A 30 -11.49 11.68 8.18
C LEU A 30 -10.03 11.23 8.10
N ARG A 31 -9.15 12.05 8.64
CA ARG A 31 -7.74 11.76 8.84
C ARG A 31 -7.43 11.58 10.32
N HIS A 32 -6.45 10.75 10.60
CA HIS A 32 -5.86 10.61 11.92
C HIS A 32 -4.41 11.01 11.87
N ASP A 33 -3.97 11.78 12.87
CA ASP A 33 -2.64 12.40 12.92
C ASP A 33 -2.03 12.25 14.31
N CYS A 34 -0.72 11.98 14.38
CA CYS A 34 0.06 12.03 15.63
C CYS A 34 1.56 12.02 15.32
N CYS A 35 2.37 12.83 16.01
CA CYS A 35 3.84 12.80 15.94
C CYS A 35 4.41 12.82 14.50
N GLY A 36 3.81 13.61 13.59
CA GLY A 36 4.23 13.66 12.18
C GLY A 36 3.76 12.49 11.31
N LEU A 37 3.11 11.49 11.91
CA LEU A 37 2.49 10.36 11.23
C LEU A 37 1.01 10.63 10.97
N TRP A 38 0.48 10.05 9.91
CA TRP A 38 -0.93 10.18 9.57
C TRP A 38 -1.50 8.96 8.84
N SER A 39 -2.82 8.84 8.82
CA SER A 39 -3.53 7.80 8.09
C SER A 39 -4.95 8.22 7.71
N TRP A 40 -5.47 7.71 6.60
CA TRP A 40 -6.90 7.80 6.27
C TRP A 40 -7.72 6.74 7.00
N GLY A 41 -8.80 7.15 7.66
CA GLY A 41 -9.62 6.24 8.46
C GLY A 41 -8.80 5.52 9.53
N ASN A 42 -9.13 4.27 9.86
CA ASN A 42 -8.46 3.52 10.93
C ASN A 42 -7.31 2.62 10.41
N LYS A 43 -6.55 3.11 9.43
CA LYS A 43 -5.33 2.43 8.95
C LYS A 43 -4.15 2.71 9.90
N PRO A 44 -3.03 1.98 9.80
CA PRO A 44 -1.82 2.31 10.56
C PRO A 44 -1.30 3.70 10.19
N LEU A 45 -0.85 4.45 11.20
CA LEU A 45 -0.16 5.72 11.03
C LEU A 45 1.18 5.50 10.30
N ALA A 46 1.51 6.39 9.37
CA ALA A 46 2.79 6.38 8.65
C ALA A 46 3.25 7.82 8.35
N ASP A 47 4.56 8.01 8.19
CA ASP A 47 5.14 9.29 7.80
C ASP A 47 4.91 9.59 6.31
N ALA A 48 5.22 10.83 5.90
CA ALA A 48 5.04 11.30 4.53
C ALA A 48 5.82 10.45 3.51
N ASP A 49 7.08 10.10 3.82
CA ASP A 49 7.91 9.30 2.93
C ASP A 49 7.30 7.91 2.70
N THR A 50 6.89 7.24 3.77
CA THR A 50 6.26 5.92 3.71
C THR A 50 4.99 5.97 2.85
N HIS A 51 4.18 7.03 2.98
CA HIS A 51 3.01 7.21 2.10
C HIS A 51 3.40 7.38 0.63
N GLU A 52 4.40 8.19 0.34
CA GLU A 52 4.87 8.41 -1.04
C GLU A 52 5.45 7.13 -1.67
N PHE A 53 6.26 6.36 -0.93
CA PHE A 53 6.78 5.08 -1.42
C PHE A 53 5.67 4.04 -1.60
N ARG A 54 4.71 3.94 -0.68
CA ARG A 54 3.55 3.05 -0.85
C ARG A 54 2.69 3.45 -2.06
N LYS A 55 2.52 4.75 -2.31
CA LYS A 55 1.81 5.26 -3.50
C LYS A 55 2.52 4.86 -4.78
N LYS A 56 3.85 5.00 -4.85
CA LYS A 56 4.66 4.56 -6.00
C LYS A 56 4.59 3.04 -6.19
N ALA A 57 4.68 2.28 -5.10
CA ALA A 57 4.56 0.83 -5.10
C ALA A 57 3.20 0.38 -5.66
N HIS A 58 2.11 1.00 -5.19
CA HIS A 58 0.77 0.78 -5.74
C HIS A 58 0.70 1.12 -7.23
N ALA A 59 1.14 2.30 -7.63
CA ALA A 59 1.09 2.72 -9.03
C ALA A 59 1.85 1.76 -9.97
N ALA A 60 2.93 1.14 -9.50
CA ALA A 60 3.66 0.12 -10.25
C ALA A 60 2.89 -1.21 -10.32
N LEU A 61 2.47 -1.76 -9.17
CA LEU A 61 1.83 -3.07 -9.10
C LEU A 61 0.44 -3.08 -9.75
N ASP A 62 -0.33 -2.00 -9.56
CA ASP A 62 -1.69 -1.89 -10.09
C ASP A 62 -1.69 -2.02 -11.62
N ARG A 63 -0.62 -1.60 -12.31
CA ARG A 63 -0.48 -1.76 -13.77
C ARG A 63 -0.51 -3.22 -14.22
N LEU A 64 0.00 -4.15 -13.41
CA LEU A 64 0.01 -5.57 -13.75
C LEU A 64 -1.42 -6.08 -13.96
N TRP A 65 -2.35 -5.75 -13.05
CA TRP A 65 -3.72 -6.21 -13.19
C TRP A 65 -4.60 -5.31 -14.05
N LEU A 66 -4.34 -4.00 -14.07
CA LEU A 66 -5.07 -3.08 -14.94
C LEU A 66 -4.80 -3.34 -16.43
N SER A 67 -3.67 -3.95 -16.76
CA SER A 67 -3.37 -4.40 -18.12
C SER A 67 -4.20 -5.61 -18.58
N GLY A 68 -4.87 -6.31 -17.66
CA GLY A 68 -5.56 -7.57 -17.92
C GLY A 68 -4.65 -8.80 -18.00
N ARG A 69 -3.32 -8.65 -17.86
CA ARG A 69 -2.40 -9.81 -17.89
C ARG A 69 -2.46 -10.68 -16.65
N LEU A 70 -2.74 -10.07 -15.49
CA LEU A 70 -2.89 -10.77 -14.20
C LEU A 70 -4.18 -10.31 -13.53
N SER A 71 -4.81 -11.18 -12.74
CA SER A 71 -5.76 -10.72 -11.72
C SER A 71 -5.01 -9.99 -10.60
N ARG A 72 -5.75 -9.24 -9.77
CA ARG A 72 -5.17 -8.55 -8.60
C ARG A 72 -4.45 -9.51 -7.64
N GLY A 73 -5.03 -10.67 -7.39
CA GLY A 73 -4.42 -11.69 -6.52
C GLY A 73 -3.14 -12.27 -7.13
N GLU A 74 -3.15 -12.51 -8.45
CA GLU A 74 -1.96 -12.98 -9.17
C GLU A 74 -0.82 -11.97 -9.14
N ALA A 75 -1.12 -10.66 -9.22
CA ALA A 75 -0.08 -9.65 -9.10
C ALA A 75 0.62 -9.67 -7.73
N TYR A 76 -0.10 -9.91 -6.63
CA TYR A 76 0.52 -10.06 -5.30
C TYR A 76 1.34 -11.37 -5.19
N ARG A 77 0.87 -12.47 -5.80
CA ARG A 77 1.66 -13.71 -5.89
C ARG A 77 2.93 -13.53 -6.73
N ALA A 78 2.85 -12.80 -7.84
CA ALA A 78 4.00 -12.47 -8.68
C ALA A 78 4.99 -11.56 -7.94
N LEU A 79 4.49 -10.60 -7.15
CA LEU A 79 5.34 -9.76 -6.30
C LEU A 79 6.07 -10.59 -5.24
N SER A 80 5.38 -11.53 -4.61
CA SER A 80 5.97 -12.50 -3.67
C SER A 80 7.09 -13.30 -4.34
N TRP A 81 6.86 -13.85 -5.53
CA TRP A 81 7.89 -14.55 -6.32
C TRP A 81 9.08 -13.64 -6.67
N ALA A 82 8.82 -12.43 -7.16
CA ALA A 82 9.86 -11.52 -7.63
C ALA A 82 10.79 -11.02 -6.51
N THR A 83 10.26 -10.88 -5.29
CA THR A 83 10.96 -10.37 -4.11
C THR A 83 11.46 -11.46 -3.16
N GLY A 84 10.89 -12.67 -3.25
CA GLY A 84 11.09 -13.75 -2.28
C GLY A 84 10.37 -13.52 -0.94
N TRP A 85 9.53 -12.49 -0.82
CA TRP A 85 8.80 -12.21 0.42
C TRP A 85 7.55 -13.07 0.56
N PRO A 86 7.12 -13.42 1.79
CA PRO A 86 5.80 -14.00 1.99
C PRO A 86 4.70 -13.11 1.41
N GLU A 87 3.65 -13.69 0.81
CA GLU A 87 2.56 -12.91 0.20
C GLU A 87 1.88 -11.94 1.20
N ARG A 88 1.74 -12.36 2.47
CA ARG A 88 1.21 -11.51 3.55
C ARG A 88 2.04 -10.22 3.76
N ASP A 89 3.33 -10.26 3.47
CA ASP A 89 4.26 -9.14 3.61
C ASP A 89 4.26 -8.23 2.37
N CYS A 90 3.64 -8.67 1.27
CA CYS A 90 3.50 -7.89 0.03
C CYS A 90 2.36 -6.86 0.11
N HIS A 91 1.52 -6.90 1.16
CA HIS A 91 0.40 -5.98 1.29
C HIS A 91 0.85 -4.56 1.66
N MET A 92 0.80 -3.64 0.70
CA MET A 92 1.38 -2.29 0.78
C MET A 92 0.85 -1.44 1.94
N MET A 93 -0.38 -1.64 2.41
CA MET A 93 -0.90 -0.91 3.58
C MET A 93 -0.02 -1.08 4.83
N HIS A 94 0.66 -2.21 4.96
CA HIS A 94 1.51 -2.54 6.11
C HIS A 94 3.00 -2.54 5.75
N MET A 95 3.35 -2.29 4.49
CA MET A 95 4.71 -2.40 3.99
C MET A 95 5.57 -1.24 4.51
N PRO A 96 6.74 -1.50 5.11
CA PRO A 96 7.67 -0.45 5.50
C PRO A 96 8.25 0.26 4.27
N LYS A 97 8.74 1.48 4.47
CA LYS A 97 9.28 2.35 3.40
C LYS A 97 10.32 1.63 2.54
N GLU A 98 11.24 0.93 3.18
CA GLU A 98 12.39 0.27 2.55
C GLU A 98 11.91 -0.82 1.58
N ARG A 99 10.88 -1.58 1.95
CA ARG A 99 10.27 -2.59 1.06
C ARG A 99 9.45 -1.94 -0.05
N ALA A 100 8.67 -0.90 0.27
CA ALA A 100 7.86 -0.19 -0.72
C ALA A 100 8.73 0.42 -1.84
N ALA A 101 9.94 0.88 -1.50
CA ALA A 101 10.92 1.39 -2.46
C ALA A 101 11.40 0.34 -3.48
N LEU A 102 11.39 -0.95 -3.12
CA LEU A 102 11.86 -2.04 -3.98
C LEU A 102 10.77 -2.58 -4.93
N VAL A 103 9.50 -2.25 -4.70
CA VAL A 103 8.38 -2.80 -5.48
C VAL A 103 8.45 -2.43 -6.97
N PRO A 104 8.76 -1.18 -7.39
CA PRO A 104 8.87 -0.86 -8.81
C PRO A 104 9.88 -1.76 -9.56
N ASP A 105 10.99 -2.10 -8.93
CA ASP A 105 12.02 -2.95 -9.53
C ASP A 105 11.56 -4.41 -9.63
N ALA A 106 10.91 -4.92 -8.59
CA ALA A 106 10.27 -6.23 -8.64
C ALA A 106 9.19 -6.32 -9.73
N VAL A 107 8.40 -5.26 -9.90
CA VAL A 107 7.39 -5.18 -10.98
C VAL A 107 8.04 -5.19 -12.35
N ARG A 108 9.18 -4.51 -12.55
CA ARG A 108 9.94 -4.59 -13.81
C ARG A 108 10.38 -6.02 -14.12
N LYS A 109 10.85 -6.78 -13.12
CA LYS A 109 11.19 -8.20 -13.28
C LYS A 109 9.97 -9.03 -13.72
N ILE A 110 8.80 -8.79 -13.13
CA ILE A 110 7.57 -9.50 -13.51
C ILE A 110 7.20 -9.22 -14.97
N TRP A 111 7.29 -7.97 -15.42
CA TRP A 111 7.01 -7.63 -16.81
C TRP A 111 7.93 -8.34 -17.80
N ILE A 112 9.22 -8.45 -17.49
CA ILE A 112 10.19 -9.17 -18.33
C ILE A 112 9.76 -10.63 -18.53
N GLU A 113 9.34 -11.32 -17.48
CA GLU A 113 8.86 -12.71 -17.60
C GLU A 113 7.56 -12.79 -18.41
N LEU A 114 6.59 -11.91 -18.13
CA LEU A 114 5.30 -11.90 -18.84
C LEU A 114 5.46 -11.61 -20.34
N ASP A 115 6.42 -10.78 -20.73
CA ASP A 115 6.71 -10.47 -22.13
C ASP A 115 7.56 -11.57 -22.81
N GLY A 116 8.44 -12.24 -22.06
CA GLY A 116 9.18 -13.40 -22.54
C GLY A 116 8.27 -14.59 -22.87
N GLU A 117 7.26 -14.84 -22.03
CA GLU A 117 6.24 -15.86 -22.29
C GLU A 117 5.40 -15.57 -23.55
N ALA A 118 5.10 -14.29 -23.82
CA ALA A 118 4.32 -13.89 -24.97
C ALA A 118 5.06 -14.11 -26.31
N THR A 119 6.40 -14.16 -26.28
CA THR A 119 7.23 -14.32 -27.49
C THR A 119 7.46 -15.80 -27.85
N THR A 120 7.17 -16.72 -26.93
CA THR A 120 7.48 -18.15 -27.07
C THR A 120 6.25 -19.00 -27.46
N LYS A 121 5.09 -18.37 -27.68
CA LYS A 121 3.84 -19.01 -28.14
C LYS A 121 3.47 -18.49 -29.52
#